data_AF-A0A4C2A147-F1
#
_entry.id   AF-A0A4C2A147-F1
#
_cell.length_a   1.000
_cell.length_b   1.000
_cell.length_c   1.000
_cell.angle_alpha   90.00
_cell.angle_beta   90.00
_cell.angle_gamma   90.00
#
_symmetry.space_group_name_H-M   'P 1'
#
loop_
_entity.id
_entity.type
_entity.pdbx_description
1 polymer ?
#
loop_
_entity_poly.entity_id
_entity_poly.type
_entity_poly.pdbx_seq_one_letter_code
_entity_poly.pdbx_strand_id
1 'polypeptide(L)'
;MWYITDSVLLLQQRATRLSRSLVNLAAHATADRRSQKDSFCPERESVVRSIDAYLNPSIQNTPVPYWNYFVLKYQFFILYFVAGLKKGTAEWLTGYSLVNLSEHWVFDPFKLFLSVPQIDYLIVHWFAFIFDLTVAFWMMWGRSRNIAMVFCAAFHIMNIRLFKIGNATGLALEYSSLAPDTARDNAALG
;
A
#
# COMPACT_ATOMS: atom_id res chain seq x y z
N MET A 1 -7.61 -1.35 22.66
CA MET A 1 -7.68 -1.03 21.22
C MET A 1 -6.60 -0.03 20.76
N TRP A 2 -6.28 1.01 21.54
CA TRP A 2 -5.28 2.04 21.20
C TRP A 2 -3.79 1.63 21.34
N TYR A 3 -3.46 0.63 22.16
CA TYR A 3 -2.07 0.22 22.44
C TYR A 3 -1.34 -0.47 21.27
N ILE A 4 -2.05 -1.07 20.31
CA ILE A 4 -1.44 -1.81 19.19
C ILE A 4 -1.11 -0.88 18.02
N THR A 5 -1.93 0.15 17.79
CA THR A 5 -1.68 1.18 16.77
C THR A 5 -0.38 1.94 17.03
N ASP A 6 -0.12 2.33 18.28
CA ASP A 6 1.12 3.01 18.64
C ASP A 6 2.33 2.09 18.53
N SER A 7 2.19 0.81 18.89
CA SER A 7 3.26 -0.18 18.79
C SER A 7 3.64 -0.48 17.34
N VAL A 8 2.66 -0.58 16.45
CA VAL A 8 2.88 -0.78 15.00
C VAL A 8 3.45 0.48 14.36
N LEU A 9 2.93 1.66 14.70
CA LEU A 9 3.47 2.94 14.23
C LEU A 9 4.91 3.16 14.72
N LEU A 10 5.20 2.82 15.98
CA LEU A 10 6.54 2.84 16.56
C LEU A 10 7.47 1.83 15.87
N LEU A 11 7.00 0.63 15.56
CA LEU A 11 7.77 -0.35 14.79
C LEU A 11 8.05 0.15 13.38
N GLN A 12 7.08 0.76 12.71
CA GLN A 12 7.26 1.36 11.39
C GLN A 12 8.27 2.51 11.44
N GLN A 13 8.11 3.43 12.39
CA GLN A 13 9.03 4.55 12.59
C GLN A 13 10.45 4.09 12.96
N ARG A 14 10.58 3.07 13.83
CA ARG A 14 11.87 2.48 14.21
C ARG A 14 12.50 1.76 13.02
N ALA A 15 11.74 0.99 12.24
CA ALA A 15 12.22 0.35 11.02
C ALA A 15 12.67 1.38 9.98
N THR A 16 11.96 2.50 9.81
CA THR A 16 12.37 3.59 8.91
C THR A 16 13.64 4.30 9.42
N ARG A 17 13.77 4.51 10.74
CA ARG A 17 14.98 5.10 11.34
C ARG A 17 16.19 4.16 11.22
N LEU A 18 16.02 2.88 11.49
CA LEU A 18 17.03 1.84 11.30
C LEU A 18 17.43 1.73 9.82
N SER A 19 16.45 1.75 8.91
CA SER A 19 16.68 1.82 7.47
C SER A 19 17.52 3.03 7.08
N ARG A 20 17.20 4.24 7.57
CA ARG A 20 18.00 5.44 7.29
C ARG A 20 19.41 5.34 7.87
N SER A 21 19.54 4.82 9.08
CA SER A 21 20.85 4.64 9.73
C SER A 21 21.72 3.63 8.98
N LEU A 22 21.14 2.52 8.53
CA LEU A 22 21.84 1.50 7.75
C LEU A 22 22.18 1.99 6.34
N VAL A 23 21.29 2.76 5.69
CA VAL A 23 21.57 3.40 4.40
C VAL A 23 22.70 4.42 4.54
N ASN A 24 22.71 5.24 5.59
CA ASN A 24 23.78 6.22 5.84
C ASN A 24 25.12 5.53 6.14
N LEU A 25 25.11 4.47 6.95
CA LEU A 25 26.30 3.66 7.26
C LEU A 25 26.84 2.97 6.00
N ALA A 26 25.95 2.40 5.18
CA ALA A 26 26.31 1.78 3.91
C ALA A 26 26.84 2.82 2.91
N ALA A 27 26.24 4.01 2.84
CA ALA A 27 26.69 5.10 2.00
C ALA A 27 28.12 5.55 2.35
N HIS A 28 28.44 5.66 3.65
CA HIS A 28 29.80 5.91 4.12
C HIS A 28 30.77 4.76 3.77
N ALA A 29 30.35 3.51 3.97
CA ALA A 29 31.17 2.33 3.61
C ALA A 29 31.42 2.20 2.09
N THR A 30 30.53 2.73 1.24
CA THR A 30 30.72 2.78 -0.21
C THR A 30 31.55 3.98 -0.68
N ALA A 31 31.54 5.10 0.06
CA ALA A 31 32.36 6.27 -0.26
C ALA A 31 33.87 5.96 -0.08
N ASP A 32 34.22 5.20 0.95
CA ASP A 32 35.60 4.76 1.23
C ASP A 32 36.15 3.85 0.11
N ARG A 33 35.29 2.98 -0.44
CA ARG A 33 35.64 2.08 -1.54
C ARG A 33 35.73 2.76 -2.93
N ARG A 34 35.26 4.01 -3.04
CA ARG A 34 35.25 4.81 -4.27
C ARG A 34 36.63 5.40 -4.58
N SER A 35 37.39 5.75 -3.53
CA SER A 35 38.77 6.25 -3.64
C SER A 35 39.72 5.27 -4.36
N GLN A 36 39.41 3.97 -4.32
CA GLN A 36 40.32 2.92 -4.80
C GLN A 36 40.00 2.38 -6.21
N LYS A 37 38.87 2.75 -6.83
CA LYS A 37 38.36 2.12 -8.05
C LYS A 37 38.48 2.94 -9.33
N ASP A 38 39.11 4.12 -9.28
CA ASP A 38 39.23 5.06 -10.41
C ASP A 38 40.19 4.60 -11.53
N SER A 39 40.57 3.32 -11.58
CA SER A 39 41.59 2.77 -12.50
C SER A 39 41.07 1.80 -13.57
N PHE A 40 39.75 1.62 -13.75
CA PHE A 40 39.23 0.62 -14.71
C PHE A 40 38.14 1.16 -15.65
N CYS A 41 38.41 1.16 -16.97
CA CYS A 41 37.49 1.57 -18.04
C CYS A 41 36.31 0.58 -18.19
N PRO A 42 35.07 1.04 -18.48
CA PRO A 42 33.92 0.15 -18.58
C PRO A 42 33.62 -0.28 -20.02
N GLU A 43 33.40 -1.58 -20.17
CA GLU A 43 32.83 -2.19 -21.37
C GLU A 43 31.29 -2.08 -21.37
N ARG A 44 30.74 -2.04 -22.57
CA ARG A 44 29.36 -1.77 -23.00
C ARG A 44 28.27 -2.39 -22.10
N GLU A 45 27.64 -1.61 -21.22
CA GLU A 45 26.41 -1.99 -20.48
C GLU A 45 25.27 -0.97 -20.69
N SER A 46 24.03 -1.47 -20.70
CA SER A 46 22.80 -0.74 -21.05
C SER A 46 22.62 0.56 -20.25
N VAL A 47 22.52 1.69 -20.96
CA VAL A 47 22.45 3.04 -20.36
C VAL A 47 21.12 3.24 -19.61
N VAL A 48 21.16 3.18 -18.28
CA VAL A 48 20.05 3.61 -17.43
C VAL A 48 20.25 5.09 -17.10
N ARG A 49 19.41 5.98 -17.66
CA ARG A 49 19.51 7.43 -17.43
C ARG A 49 18.69 7.84 -16.21
N SER A 50 19.34 8.08 -15.07
CA SER A 50 18.75 8.94 -14.03
C SER A 50 18.90 10.41 -14.43
N ILE A 51 18.04 11.29 -13.90
CA ILE A 51 18.14 12.75 -14.13
C ILE A 51 19.51 13.26 -13.63
N ASP A 52 20.02 12.72 -12.54
CA ASP A 52 21.34 13.07 -12.01
C ASP A 52 22.46 12.68 -12.99
N ALA A 53 22.37 11.51 -13.64
CA ALA A 53 23.33 11.07 -14.64
C ALA A 53 23.22 11.80 -15.99
N TYR A 54 22.10 12.49 -16.21
CA TYR A 54 21.93 13.43 -17.32
C TYR A 54 22.57 14.79 -17.01
N LEU A 55 22.47 15.26 -15.76
CA LEU A 55 23.07 16.52 -15.30
C LEU A 55 24.58 16.42 -15.03
N ASN A 56 25.06 15.25 -14.63
CA ASN A 56 26.47 14.98 -14.42
C ASN A 56 26.88 13.65 -15.09
N PRO A 57 27.52 13.70 -16.27
CA PRO A 57 27.91 12.50 -17.01
C PRO A 57 28.89 11.60 -16.25
N SER A 58 29.64 12.12 -15.27
CA SER A 58 30.64 11.35 -14.51
C SER A 58 30.04 10.31 -13.55
N ILE A 59 28.74 10.40 -13.26
CA ILE A 59 28.02 9.42 -12.42
C ILE A 59 27.20 8.41 -13.24
N GLN A 60 27.28 8.46 -14.57
CA GLN A 60 26.63 7.47 -15.44
C GLN A 60 27.10 6.05 -15.08
N ASN A 61 26.14 5.12 -15.03
CA ASN A 61 26.39 3.68 -14.84
C ASN A 61 27.09 3.30 -13.52
N THR A 62 27.01 4.12 -12.47
CA THR A 62 27.45 3.67 -11.13
C THR A 62 26.49 2.58 -10.63
N PRO A 63 26.95 1.33 -10.38
CA PRO A 63 26.08 0.28 -9.90
C PRO A 63 25.61 0.58 -8.48
N VAL A 64 24.29 0.72 -8.30
CA VAL A 64 23.68 0.90 -6.99
C VAL A 64 23.70 -0.46 -6.25
N PRO A 65 24.23 -0.54 -5.02
CA PRO A 65 24.24 -1.78 -4.26
C PRO A 65 22.84 -2.38 -4.09
N TYR A 66 22.73 -3.70 -4.21
CA TYR A 66 21.46 -4.43 -4.08
C TYR A 66 20.72 -4.14 -2.76
N TRP A 67 21.45 -3.87 -1.68
CA TRP A 67 20.91 -3.53 -0.37
C TRP A 67 19.95 -2.34 -0.39
N ASN A 68 20.18 -1.33 -1.24
CA ASN A 68 19.28 -0.19 -1.36
C ASN A 68 17.90 -0.62 -1.87
N TYR A 69 17.87 -1.45 -2.90
CA TYR A 69 16.62 -2.01 -3.45
C TYR A 69 15.97 -2.98 -2.47
N PHE A 70 16.77 -3.77 -1.75
CA PHE A 70 16.26 -4.73 -0.78
C PHE A 70 15.54 -4.03 0.38
N VAL A 71 16.13 -2.98 0.95
CA VAL A 71 15.52 -2.22 2.05
C VAL A 71 14.18 -1.61 1.63
N LEU A 72 14.10 -1.03 0.42
CA LEU A 72 12.83 -0.49 -0.10
C LEU A 72 11.76 -1.58 -0.25
N LYS A 73 12.11 -2.73 -0.83
CA LYS A 73 11.18 -3.88 -0.94
C LYS A 73 10.74 -4.38 0.44
N TYR A 74 11.65 -4.41 1.40
CA TYR A 74 11.37 -4.88 2.74
C TYR A 74 10.43 -3.95 3.53
N GLN A 75 10.51 -2.64 3.30
CA GLN A 75 9.55 -1.69 3.88
C GLN A 75 8.11 -1.98 3.42
N PHE A 76 7.91 -2.18 2.12
CA PHE A 76 6.60 -2.60 1.59
C PHE A 76 6.19 -3.96 2.16
N PHE A 77 7.14 -4.89 2.28
CA PHE A 77 6.86 -6.20 2.85
C PHE A 77 6.28 -6.11 4.25
N ILE A 78 6.94 -5.39 5.16
CA ILE A 78 6.44 -5.21 6.53
C ILE A 78 5.05 -4.56 6.52
N LEU A 79 4.83 -3.53 5.70
CA LEU A 79 3.57 -2.80 5.65
C LEU A 79 2.39 -3.72 5.30
N TYR A 80 2.52 -4.51 4.23
CA TYR A 80 1.46 -5.43 3.81
C TYR A 80 1.32 -6.62 4.74
N PHE A 81 2.43 -7.21 5.16
CA PHE A 81 2.40 -8.40 6.01
C PHE A 81 1.74 -8.10 7.36
N VAL A 82 2.08 -6.97 7.99
CA VAL A 82 1.46 -6.54 9.26
C VAL A 82 -0.03 -6.18 9.05
N ALA A 83 -0.39 -5.57 7.93
CA ALA A 83 -1.79 -5.31 7.59
C ALA A 83 -2.60 -6.61 7.44
N GLY A 84 -2.02 -7.64 6.83
CA GLY A 84 -2.60 -8.97 6.70
C GLY A 84 -2.73 -9.67 8.05
N LEU A 85 -1.70 -9.64 8.90
CA LEU A 85 -1.79 -10.20 10.26
C LEU A 85 -2.91 -9.56 11.08
N LYS A 86 -3.12 -8.25 10.95
CA LYS A 86 -4.24 -7.55 11.61
C LYS A 86 -5.61 -8.04 11.12
N LYS A 87 -5.71 -8.47 9.87
CA LYS A 87 -6.91 -9.07 9.28
C LYS A 87 -7.06 -10.57 9.57
N GLY A 88 -6.07 -11.18 10.22
CA GLY A 88 -6.12 -12.59 10.61
C GLY A 88 -6.89 -12.88 11.90
N THR A 89 -7.63 -11.90 12.45
CA THR A 89 -8.44 -12.13 13.65
C THR A 89 -9.76 -12.81 13.31
N ALA A 90 -10.34 -13.49 14.29
CA ALA A 90 -11.61 -14.18 14.11
C ALA A 90 -12.72 -13.20 13.68
N GLU A 91 -12.75 -11.99 14.25
CA GLU A 91 -13.74 -10.95 13.95
C GLU A 91 -13.65 -10.45 12.50
N TRP A 92 -12.47 -10.46 11.89
CA TRP A 92 -12.31 -10.13 10.48
C TRP A 92 -12.76 -11.31 9.61
N LEU A 93 -12.19 -12.50 9.82
CA LEU A 93 -12.43 -13.65 8.93
C LEU A 93 -13.86 -14.19 8.97
N THR A 94 -14.62 -13.89 10.02
CA THR A 94 -16.03 -14.27 10.14
C THR A 94 -17.00 -13.28 9.48
N GLY A 95 -16.52 -12.15 8.97
CA GLY A 95 -17.35 -11.18 8.25
C GLY A 95 -17.99 -10.09 9.11
N TYR A 96 -17.72 -10.05 10.41
CA TYR A 96 -18.34 -9.08 11.34
C TYR A 96 -17.70 -7.69 11.28
N SER A 97 -16.49 -7.56 10.73
CA SER A 97 -15.73 -6.29 10.79
C SER A 97 -16.26 -5.23 9.83
N LEU A 98 -16.76 -5.63 8.66
CA LEU A 98 -17.23 -4.73 7.61
C LEU A 98 -18.45 -5.32 6.90
N VAL A 99 -19.64 -5.04 7.42
CA VAL A 99 -20.90 -5.55 6.88
C VAL A 99 -21.49 -4.56 5.85
N ASN A 100 -22.12 -5.06 4.79
CA ASN A 100 -22.78 -4.31 3.71
C ASN A 100 -21.83 -3.48 2.83
N LEU A 101 -20.52 -3.77 2.87
CA LEU A 101 -19.55 -3.03 2.10
C LEU A 101 -19.62 -3.37 0.60
N SER A 102 -20.01 -4.61 0.29
CA SER A 102 -20.28 -5.13 -1.04
C SER A 102 -21.50 -4.51 -1.74
N GLU A 103 -22.34 -3.74 -1.05
CA GLU A 103 -23.42 -2.99 -1.67
C GLU A 103 -22.89 -1.86 -2.58
N HIS A 104 -21.68 -1.38 -2.30
CA HIS A 104 -21.04 -0.33 -3.08
C HIS A 104 -20.85 -0.75 -4.55
N TRP A 105 -21.09 0.18 -5.49
CA TRP A 105 -21.02 -0.06 -6.94
C TRP A 105 -19.67 -0.61 -7.44
N VAL A 106 -18.61 -0.41 -6.65
CA VAL A 106 -17.26 -0.94 -6.96
C VAL A 106 -17.26 -2.46 -7.04
N PHE A 107 -18.22 -3.11 -6.36
CA PHE A 107 -18.39 -4.55 -6.36
C PHE A 107 -19.43 -5.06 -7.38
N ASP A 108 -20.07 -4.17 -8.15
CA ASP A 108 -21.07 -4.56 -9.15
C ASP A 108 -20.58 -5.62 -10.16
N PRO A 109 -19.32 -5.59 -10.63
CA PRO A 109 -18.80 -6.67 -11.49
C PRO A 109 -18.83 -8.05 -10.82
N PHE A 110 -18.69 -8.13 -9.49
CA PHE A 110 -18.74 -9.38 -8.73
C PHE A 110 -20.17 -9.82 -8.44
N LYS A 111 -21.13 -8.89 -8.38
CA LYS A 111 -22.57 -9.18 -8.18
C LYS A 111 -23.20 -9.98 -9.32
N LEU A 112 -22.54 -10.03 -10.49
CA LEU A 112 -22.97 -10.88 -11.60
C LEU A 112 -22.80 -12.38 -11.30
N PHE A 113 -21.91 -12.74 -10.38
CA PHE A 113 -21.57 -14.14 -10.08
C PHE A 113 -21.80 -14.53 -8.61
N LEU A 114 -21.80 -13.56 -7.69
CA LEU A 114 -21.88 -13.78 -6.25
C LEU A 114 -22.98 -12.92 -5.62
N SER A 115 -23.61 -13.44 -4.56
CA SER A 115 -24.53 -12.64 -3.75
C SER A 115 -23.78 -11.63 -2.89
N VAL A 116 -24.45 -10.56 -2.47
CA VAL A 116 -23.88 -9.50 -1.60
C VAL A 116 -23.20 -10.10 -0.34
N PRO A 117 -23.84 -11.00 0.43
CA PRO A 117 -23.17 -11.63 1.59
C PRO A 117 -21.94 -12.47 1.22
N GLN A 118 -21.96 -13.12 0.06
CA GLN A 118 -20.81 -13.90 -0.43
C GLN A 118 -19.65 -12.98 -0.84
N ILE A 119 -19.92 -11.83 -1.43
CA ILE A 119 -18.90 -10.85 -1.80
C ILE A 119 -18.27 -10.26 -0.52
N ASP A 120 -19.08 -9.89 0.47
CA ASP A 120 -18.56 -9.45 1.77
C ASP A 120 -17.64 -10.52 2.36
N TYR A 121 -18.10 -11.77 2.44
CA TYR A 121 -17.29 -12.82 3.04
C TYR A 121 -16.03 -13.15 2.23
N LEU A 122 -16.17 -13.47 0.95
CA LEU A 122 -15.07 -13.99 0.12
C LEU A 122 -14.12 -12.90 -0.37
N ILE A 123 -14.65 -11.76 -0.83
CA ILE A 123 -13.84 -10.71 -1.45
C ILE A 123 -13.35 -9.71 -0.40
N VAL A 124 -14.25 -9.19 0.44
CA VAL A 124 -13.89 -8.15 1.41
C VAL A 124 -13.05 -8.73 2.56
N HIS A 125 -13.43 -9.89 3.09
CA HIS A 125 -12.74 -10.45 4.25
C HIS A 125 -11.60 -11.39 3.85
N TRP A 126 -11.89 -12.48 3.12
CA TRP A 126 -10.90 -13.50 2.79
C TRP A 126 -9.87 -13.06 1.75
N PHE A 127 -10.31 -12.53 0.61
CA PHE A 127 -9.39 -12.08 -0.44
C PHE A 127 -8.52 -10.93 0.07
N ALA A 128 -9.07 -9.91 0.74
CA ALA A 128 -8.26 -8.82 1.28
C ALA A 128 -7.21 -9.32 2.30
N PHE A 129 -7.58 -10.29 3.16
CA PHE A 129 -6.64 -10.91 4.10
C PHE A 129 -5.50 -11.64 3.39
N ILE A 130 -5.83 -12.55 2.47
CA ILE A 130 -4.85 -13.33 1.71
C ILE A 130 -3.99 -12.39 0.85
N PHE A 131 -4.60 -11.40 0.22
CA PHE A 131 -3.93 -10.42 -0.62
C PHE A 131 -2.85 -9.67 0.16
N ASP A 132 -3.18 -9.12 1.32
CA ASP A 132 -2.21 -8.40 2.16
C ASP A 132 -1.07 -9.31 2.64
N LEU A 133 -1.34 -10.56 2.98
CA LEU A 133 -0.29 -11.50 3.37
C LEU A 133 0.62 -11.92 2.21
N THR A 134 0.11 -11.96 0.98
CA THR A 134 0.82 -12.57 -0.15
C THR A 134 1.43 -11.55 -1.12
N VAL A 135 0.82 -10.39 -1.33
CA VAL A 135 1.23 -9.42 -2.37
C VAL A 135 2.69 -8.99 -2.23
N ALA A 136 3.17 -8.84 -0.99
CA ALA A 136 4.54 -8.48 -0.73
C ALA A 136 5.55 -9.55 -1.19
N PHE A 137 5.22 -10.84 -1.03
CA PHE A 137 6.05 -11.93 -1.56
C PHE A 137 6.12 -11.89 -3.09
N TRP A 138 5.01 -11.56 -3.74
CA TRP A 138 4.94 -11.44 -5.19
C TRP A 138 5.72 -10.22 -5.70
N MET A 139 5.77 -9.13 -4.93
CA MET A 139 6.60 -7.96 -5.25
C MET A 139 8.11 -8.24 -5.13
N MET A 140 8.51 -9.12 -4.19
CA MET A 140 9.91 -9.53 -4.04
C MET A 140 10.38 -10.39 -5.23
N TRP A 141 9.48 -11.22 -5.78
CA TRP A 141 9.79 -12.09 -6.91
C TRP A 141 9.89 -11.32 -8.23
N GLY A 142 11.06 -11.38 -8.87
CA GLY A 142 11.35 -10.53 -10.04
C GLY A 142 10.40 -10.69 -11.22
N ARG A 143 9.89 -11.91 -11.44
CA ARG A 143 8.99 -12.22 -12.56
C ARG A 143 7.55 -11.73 -12.35
N SER A 144 7.04 -11.79 -11.12
CA SER A 144 5.66 -11.39 -10.80
C SER A 144 5.54 -9.95 -10.28
N ARG A 145 6.65 -9.25 -10.09
CA ARG A 145 6.68 -7.89 -9.55
C ARG A 145 5.74 -6.91 -10.28
N ASN A 146 5.82 -6.85 -11.60
CA ASN A 146 4.99 -5.91 -12.37
C ASN A 146 3.49 -6.23 -12.23
N ILE A 147 3.15 -7.52 -12.24
CA ILE A 147 1.79 -8.00 -12.03
C ILE A 147 1.32 -7.63 -10.62
N ALA A 148 2.14 -7.90 -9.60
CA ALA A 148 1.84 -7.57 -8.21
C ALA A 148 1.64 -6.06 -8.00
N MET A 149 2.42 -5.21 -8.66
CA MET A 149 2.25 -3.75 -8.61
C MET A 149 0.91 -3.30 -9.21
N VAL A 150 0.47 -3.90 -10.32
CA VAL A 150 -0.84 -3.59 -10.93
C VAL A 150 -1.98 -3.99 -10.00
N PHE A 151 -1.96 -5.21 -9.46
CA PHE A 151 -2.99 -5.65 -8.51
C PHE A 151 -3.01 -4.82 -7.23
N CYS A 152 -1.83 -4.48 -6.70
CA CYS A 152 -1.66 -3.59 -5.56
C CYS A 152 -2.31 -2.23 -5.83
N ALA A 153 -2.02 -1.60 -6.97
CA ALA A 153 -2.61 -0.33 -7.36
C ALA A 153 -4.15 -0.44 -7.47
N ALA A 154 -4.65 -1.48 -8.13
CA ALA A 154 -6.10 -1.70 -8.26
C ALA A 154 -6.79 -1.87 -6.90
N PHE A 155 -6.21 -2.67 -5.99
CA PHE A 155 -6.71 -2.86 -4.64
C PHE A 155 -6.74 -1.55 -3.84
N HIS A 156 -5.70 -0.73 -3.93
CA HIS A 156 -5.68 0.59 -3.27
C HIS A 156 -6.69 1.57 -3.86
N ILE A 157 -6.83 1.60 -5.18
CA ILE A 157 -7.84 2.46 -5.83
C ILE A 157 -9.24 2.06 -5.37
N MET A 158 -9.53 0.76 -5.34
CA MET A 158 -10.80 0.23 -4.84
C MET A 158 -11.07 0.66 -3.40
N ASN A 159 -10.11 0.44 -2.49
CA ASN A 159 -10.22 0.85 -1.09
C ASN A 159 -10.37 2.37 -0.92
N ILE A 160 -9.62 3.16 -1.70
CA ILE A 160 -9.75 4.63 -1.70
C ILE A 160 -11.18 5.04 -2.06
N ARG A 161 -11.81 4.40 -3.06
CA ARG A 161 -13.20 4.72 -3.44
C ARG A 161 -14.18 4.31 -2.35
N LEU A 162 -13.99 3.12 -1.78
CA LEU A 162 -14.81 2.57 -0.72
C LEU A 162 -14.88 3.50 0.52
N PHE A 163 -13.72 3.89 1.04
CA PHE A 163 -13.63 4.66 2.29
C PHE A 163 -13.75 6.17 2.09
N LYS A 164 -13.49 6.70 0.89
CA LYS A 164 -13.79 8.12 0.59
C LYS A 164 -15.29 8.38 0.52
N ILE A 165 -16.05 7.47 -0.10
CA ILE A 165 -17.49 7.62 -0.21
C ILE A 165 -18.15 7.37 1.14
N GLY A 166 -17.79 6.29 1.87
CA GLY A 166 -18.36 5.98 3.18
C GLY A 166 -18.27 7.14 4.21
N ASN A 167 -17.16 7.88 4.23
CA ASN A 167 -17.01 9.05 5.10
C ASN A 167 -17.81 10.27 4.60
N ALA A 168 -17.94 10.46 3.29
CA ALA A 168 -18.66 11.59 2.70
C ALA A 168 -20.19 11.43 2.77
N THR A 169 -20.72 10.22 2.49
CA THR A 169 -22.16 9.93 2.63
C THR A 169 -22.59 9.82 4.10
N GLY A 170 -21.75 9.31 4.99
CA GLY A 170 -22.04 9.29 6.43
C GLY A 170 -22.26 10.70 7.01
N LEU A 171 -21.36 11.64 6.69
CA LEU A 171 -21.52 13.04 7.10
C LEU A 171 -22.73 13.72 6.45
N ALA A 172 -23.02 13.46 5.19
CA ALA A 172 -24.18 14.04 4.51
C ALA A 172 -25.52 13.53 5.09
N LEU A 173 -25.61 12.25 5.47
CA LEU A 173 -26.81 11.66 6.08
C LEU A 173 -27.01 12.13 7.53
N GLU A 174 -25.93 12.31 8.30
CA GLU A 174 -26.00 12.86 9.66
C GLU A 174 -26.39 14.36 9.65
N TYR A 175 -25.89 15.14 8.68
CA TYR A 175 -26.37 16.51 8.47
C TYR A 175 -27.83 16.58 8.00
N SER A 176 -28.31 15.59 7.23
CA SER A 176 -29.73 15.51 6.81
C SER A 176 -30.67 15.01 7.91
N SER A 177 -30.18 14.26 8.90
CA SER A 177 -30.96 13.80 10.04
C SER A 177 -31.06 14.86 11.14
N LEU A 178 -30.06 15.76 11.24
CA LEU A 178 -30.02 16.93 12.11
C LEU A 178 -30.74 18.17 11.55
N ALA A 179 -31.23 18.11 10.31
CA ALA A 179 -32.01 19.21 9.74
C ALA A 179 -33.35 19.35 10.50
N PRO A 180 -33.68 20.54 11.03
CA PRO A 180 -34.93 20.76 11.75
C PRO A 180 -36.13 20.52 10.81
N ASP A 181 -37.21 19.94 11.35
CA ASP A 181 -38.36 19.45 10.58
C ASP A 181 -39.01 20.51 9.66
N THR A 182 -38.82 21.80 9.97
CA THR A 182 -39.23 22.92 9.12
C THR A 182 -38.63 22.91 7.71
N ALA A 183 -37.47 22.26 7.49
CA ALA A 183 -36.88 22.11 6.16
C ALA A 183 -37.48 20.94 5.36
N ARG A 184 -38.07 19.95 6.03
CA ARG A 184 -38.67 18.77 5.37
C ARG A 184 -40.02 19.12 4.74
N ASP A 185 -40.81 19.95 5.40
CA ASP A 185 -42.14 20.34 4.92
C ASP A 185 -42.11 21.24 3.68
N ASN A 186 -41.07 22.08 3.56
CA ASN A 186 -40.90 22.99 2.42
C ASN A 186 -40.40 22.29 1.14
N ALA A 187 -39.81 21.11 1.25
CA ALA A 187 -39.33 20.32 0.10
C ALA A 187 -40.42 19.40 -0.48
N ALA A 188 -41.47 19.09 0.29
CA ALA A 188 -42.60 18.28 -0.17
C ALA A 188 -43.70 19.11 -0.87
N LEU A 189 -43.60 20.45 -0.85
CA LEU A 189 -44.56 21.40 -1.43
C LEU A 189 -44.02 22.13 -2.68
N GLY A 190 -42.90 21.68 -3.25
CA GLY A 190 -42.27 22.24 -4.46
C GLY A 190 -42.41 21.35 -5.68
#